data_AF-A0A2N3Y600-F1
#
_entry.id   AF-A0A2N3Y600-F1
#
_cell.length_a   1.000
_cell.length_b   1.000
_cell.length_c   1.000
_cell.angle_alpha   90.00
_cell.angle_beta   90.00
_cell.angle_gamma   90.00
#
_symmetry.space_group_name_H-M   'P 1'
#
loop_
_entity.id
_entity.type
_entity.pdbx_description
1 polymer ?
#
loop_
_entity_poly.entity_id
_entity_poly.type
_entity_poly.pdbx_seq_one_letter_code
_entity_poly.pdbx_strand_id
1 'polypeptide(L)' 'MEKEIHWIKSSYSGPNGDCVELATTLDAIRDSKDPNGPTLTVDVGTFVCAVQQGRFDR' A
#
# COMPACT_ATOMS: atom_id res chain seq x y z
N MET A 1 -4.30 0.69 23.71
CA MET A 1 -5.34 -0.01 22.93
C MET A 1 -4.81 -0.09 21.52
N GLU A 2 -4.35 -1.26 21.14
CA GLU A 2 -3.68 -1.54 19.87
C GLU A 2 -4.77 -1.50 18.81
N LYS A 3 -4.73 -0.49 17.93
CA LYS A 3 -5.70 -0.41 16.85
C LYS A 3 -5.31 -1.49 15.86
N GLU A 4 -6.07 -2.58 15.82
CA GLU A 4 -5.82 -3.68 14.90
C GLU A 4 -6.03 -3.18 13.46
N ILE A 5 -4.92 -2.90 12.77
CA ILE A 5 -4.93 -2.40 11.40
C ILE A 5 -5.28 -3.57 10.49
N HIS A 6 -6.39 -3.44 9.77
CA HIS A 6 -6.78 -4.41 8.77
C HIS A 6 -6.07 -4.09 7.45
N TRP A 7 -5.53 -5.11 6.80
CA TRP A 7 -4.79 -4.98 5.56
C TRP A 7 -5.57 -5.59 4.40
N ILE A 8 -5.70 -4.83 3.31
CA ILE A 8 -6.36 -5.26 2.07
C ILE A 8 -5.28 -5.59 1.06
N LYS A 9 -5.20 -6.87 0.67
CA LYS A 9 -4.29 -7.31 -0.38
C LYS A 9 -4.76 -6.86 -1.76
N SER A 10 -3.84 -6.35 -2.56
CA SER A 10 -4.13 -5.97 -3.95
C SER A 10 -4.61 -7.17 -4.77
N SER A 11 -5.65 -6.98 -5.59
CA SER A 11 -6.14 -7.99 -6.55
C SER A 11 -5.16 -8.27 -7.69
N TYR A 12 -4.19 -7.39 -7.91
CA TYR A 12 -3.09 -7.59 -8.87
C TYR A 12 -1.96 -8.44 -8.29
N SER A 13 -2.07 -8.87 -7.03
CA SER A 13 -1.14 -9.80 -6.41
C SER A 13 -1.25 -11.17 -7.08
N GLY A 14 -0.16 -11.64 -7.66
CA GLY A 14 -0.08 -12.95 -8.32
C GLY A 14 1.29 -13.59 -8.16
N PRO A 15 1.49 -14.81 -8.69
CA PRO A 15 2.74 -15.57 -8.54
C PRO A 15 4.00 -14.81 -9.01
N ASN A 16 3.83 -13.91 -9.99
CA ASN A 16 4.91 -13.11 -10.58
C ASN A 16 4.75 -11.60 -10.31
N GLY A 17 3.90 -11.21 -9.34
CA GLY A 17 3.56 -9.82 -9.08
C GLY A 17 4.26 -9.21 -7.87
N ASP A 18 4.34 -7.88 -7.86
CA ASP A 18 4.70 -7.08 -6.68
C ASP A 18 3.47 -6.93 -5.79
N CYS A 19 3.31 -7.90 -4.90
CA CYS A 19 2.17 -7.99 -4.00
C CYS A 19 2.29 -6.94 -2.90
N VAL A 20 1.37 -5.97 -2.88
CA VAL A 20 1.26 -4.96 -1.82
C VAL A 20 -0.07 -5.09 -1.09
N GLU A 21 -0.08 -4.67 0.17
CA GLU A 21 -1.29 -4.51 0.97
C GLU A 21 -1.47 -3.07 1.42
N LEU A 22 -2.73 -2.65 1.50
CA LEU A 22 -3.14 -1.31 1.92
C LEU A 22 -3.80 -1.39 3.29
N ALA A 23 -3.41 -0.52 4.22
CA ALA A 23 -4.13 -0.38 5.48
C ALA A 23 -5.53 0.21 5.21
N THR A 24 -6.55 -0.30 5.90
CA THR A 24 -7.93 0.22 5.78
C THR A 24 -8.07 1.68 6.20
N THR A 25 -7.09 2.21 6.94
CA THR A 25 -6.96 3.62 7.31
C THR A 25 -6.46 4.51 6.18
N LEU A 26 -6.03 3.95 5.04
CA LEU A 26 -5.54 4.66 3.86
C LEU A 26 -4.32 5.56 4.13
N ASP A 27 -3.51 5.21 5.12
CA ASP A 27 -2.32 5.95 5.57
C ASP A 27 -1.03 5.12 5.48
N ALA A 28 -1.12 3.84 5.10
CA ALA A 28 0.03 2.95 5.02
C ALA A 28 -0.10 1.89 3.92
N ILE A 29 1.03 1.59 3.28
CA ILE A 29 1.22 0.52 2.29
C ILE A 29 2.35 -0.39 2.79
N ARG A 30 2.23 -1.69 2.60
CA ARG A 30 3.32 -2.65 2.90
C ARG A 30 3.47 -3.71 1.83
N ASP A 31 4.62 -4.37 1.83
CA ASP A 31 4.84 -5.58 1.02
C ASP A 31 4.07 -6.76 1.63
N SER A 32 3.23 -7.44 0.83
CA SER A 32 2.54 -8.65 1.29
C SER A 32 3.51 -9.79 1.60
N LYS A 33 4.71 -9.79 1.02
CA LYS A 33 5.74 -10.83 1.17
C LYS A 33 6.51 -10.66 2.48
N ASP A 34 6.51 -9.45 3.06
CA ASP A 34 7.14 -9.17 4.35
C ASP A 34 6.20 -8.38 5.28
N PRO A 35 5.18 -9.04 5.90
CA PRO A 35 4.21 -8.37 6.76
C PRO A 35 4.79 -7.71 8.01
N ASN A 36 5.98 -8.15 8.44
CA ASN A 36 6.71 -7.62 9.59
C ASN A 36 7.79 -6.61 9.18
N GLY A 37 7.96 -6.40 7.88
CA GLY A 37 8.87 -5.42 7.32
C GLY A 37 8.39 -3.98 7.48
N PRO A 38 9.16 -3.01 6.95
CA PRO A 38 8.79 -1.61 7.01
C PRO A 38 7.52 -1.31 6.21
N THR A 39 6.72 -0.37 6.72
CA THR A 39 5.55 0.15 6.01
C THR A 39 5.87 1.53 5.42
N LEU A 40 5.38 1.79 4.21
CA LEU A 40 5.38 3.13 3.63
C LEU A 40 4.18 3.89 4.20
N THR A 41 4.46 4.85 5.09
CA THR A 41 3.42 5.75 5.61
C THR A 41 3.20 6.91 4.64
N VAL A 42 1.99 7.03 4.11
CA VAL A 42 1.63 8.03 3.09
C VAL A 42 0.13 8.27 3.09
N ASP A 43 -0.32 9.49 2.82
CA ASP A 43 -1.71 9.73 2.45
C ASP A 43 -2.00 9.09 1.09
N VAL A 44 -2.69 7.96 1.10
CA VAL A 44 -2.88 7.13 -0.10
C VAL A 44 -3.71 7.87 -1.15
N GLY A 45 -4.69 8.67 -0.73
CA GLY A 45 -5.52 9.46 -1.65
C GLY A 45 -4.68 10.46 -2.45
N THR A 46 -3.85 11.24 -1.76
CA THR A 46 -2.94 12.20 -2.38
C THR A 46 -1.91 11.51 -3.26
N PHE A 47 -1.37 10.37 -2.80
CA PHE A 47 -0.43 9.58 -3.58
C PHE A 47 -1.03 9.11 -4.91
N VAL A 48 -2.24 8.54 -4.88
CA VAL A 48 -2.95 8.09 -6.09
C VAL A 48 -3.25 9.27 -7.02
N CYS A 49 -3.74 10.39 -6.50
CA CYS A 49 -3.96 11.60 -7.30
C CYS A 49 -2.66 12.06 -7.98
N ALA A 50 -1.52 12.02 -7.27
CA ALA A 50 -0.23 12.42 -7.83
C ALA A 50 0.25 11.45 -8.94
N VAL A 51 0.08 10.14 -8.75
CA VAL A 51 0.36 9.12 -9.78
C VAL A 51 -0.51 9.35 -11.02
N GLN A 52 -1.82 9.56 -10.84
CA GLN A 52 -2.75 9.82 -11.95
C GLN A 52 -2.42 11.11 -12.71
N GLN A 53 -1.86 12.12 -12.03
CA GLN A 53 -1.38 13.35 -12.63
C GLN A 53 -0.01 13.20 -13.32
N GLY A 54 0.61 12.02 -13.29
CA GLY A 54 1.92 11.79 -13.89
C GLY A 54 3.05 12.52 -13.17
N ARG A 55 2.92 12.75 -11.86
CA ARG A 55 3.93 13.49 -11.06
C ARG A 55 5.18 12.68 -10.72
N PHE A 56 5.19 11.39 -11.02
CA PHE A 56 6.33 10.51 -10.81
C PHE A 56 6.83 10.03 -12.16
N ASP A 57 8.14 10.14 -12.37
CA ASP A 57 8.80 9.58 -13.54
C ASP A 57 8.62 8.05 -13.55
N ARG A 58 8.44 7.49 -14.75
CA ARG A 58 8.24 6.06 -14.96
C ARG A 58 9.55 5.30 -15.08
#